data_AF-A0A4U9HK08-F1
#
_entry.id   AF-A0A4U9HK08-F1
#
_cell.length_a   1.000
_cell.length_b   1.000
_cell.length_c   1.000
_cell.angle_alpha   90.00
_cell.angle_beta   90.00
_cell.angle_gamma   90.00
#
_symmetry.space_group_name_H-M   'P 1'
#
loop_
_entity.id
_entity.type
_entity.pdbx_description
1 polymer ?
#
loop_
_entity_poly.entity_id
_entity_poly.type
_entity_poly.pdbx_seq_one_letter_code
_entity_poly.pdbx_strand_id
1 'polypeptide(L)'
;MTEKALAEIVAQARGRWWLGRVVVVHRVGELPAGEEIVLVGVSSGHRESAFLAAEFIMDQLKTRAPFWKREATAQGDRWVATREKDRLAAERWR
;
A
#
# COMPACT_ATOMS: atom_id res chain seq x y z
N MET A 1 14.78 -2.42 2.96
CA MET A 1 13.99 -1.41 3.72
C MET A 1 12.52 -1.50 3.38
N THR A 2 12.12 -1.33 2.12
CA THR A 2 10.71 -1.39 1.67
C THR A 2 10.04 -2.73 1.94
N GLU A 3 10.67 -3.85 1.57
CA GLU A 3 10.12 -5.19 1.81
C GLU A 3 9.88 -5.47 3.31
N LYS A 4 10.79 -4.99 4.17
CA LYS A 4 10.64 -5.08 5.63
C LYS A 4 9.42 -4.29 6.11
N ALA A 5 9.24 -3.06 5.64
CA ALA A 5 8.07 -2.25 5.98
C ALA A 5 6.75 -2.93 5.51
N LEU A 6 6.74 -3.52 4.32
CA LEU A 6 5.59 -4.29 3.84
C LEU A 6 5.30 -5.51 4.72
N ALA A 7 6.33 -6.25 5.13
CA ALA A 7 6.19 -7.38 6.04
C ALA A 7 5.63 -6.95 7.41
N GLU A 8 6.09 -5.82 7.95
CA GLU A 8 5.58 -5.25 9.21
C GLU A 8 4.11 -4.82 9.11
N ILE A 9 3.68 -4.27 7.97
CA ILE A 9 2.27 -3.93 7.71
C ILE A 9 1.42 -5.19 7.68
N VAL A 10 1.88 -6.25 6.99
CA VAL A 10 1.17 -7.54 6.95
C VAL A 10 1.09 -8.18 8.33
N ALA A 11 2.16 -8.09 9.14
CA ALA A 11 2.16 -8.57 10.52
C ALA A 11 1.14 -7.82 11.37
N GLN A 12 1.03 -6.49 11.23
CA GLN A 12 0.01 -5.68 11.92
C GLN A 12 -1.41 -6.08 11.51
N ALA A 13 -1.65 -6.35 10.21
CA ALA A 13 -2.96 -6.82 9.74
C ALA A 13 -3.32 -8.18 10.38
N ARG A 14 -2.36 -9.10 10.49
CA ARG A 14 -2.55 -10.40 11.14
C ARG A 14 -2.81 -10.31 12.64
N GLY A 15 -2.30 -9.26 13.30
CA GLY A 15 -2.62 -8.98 14.70
C GLY A 15 -4.05 -8.48 14.92
N ARG A 16 -4.71 -7.96 13.87
CA ARG A 16 -6.06 -7.39 13.93
C ARG A 16 -7.15 -8.35 13.42
N TRP A 17 -6.82 -9.18 12.44
CA TRP A 17 -7.76 -10.10 11.80
C TRP A 17 -7.16 -11.50 11.64
N TRP A 18 -8.03 -12.52 11.70
CA TRP A 18 -7.65 -13.88 11.31
C TRP A 18 -7.58 -13.99 9.78
N LEU A 19 -6.36 -14.02 9.25
CA LEU A 19 -6.07 -14.01 7.81
C LEU A 19 -5.40 -15.31 7.37
N GLY A 20 -5.78 -15.78 6.18
CA GLY A 20 -5.08 -16.85 5.47
C GLY A 20 -3.83 -16.33 4.75
N ARG A 21 -3.73 -16.56 3.44
CA ARG A 21 -2.63 -16.05 2.60
C ARG A 21 -2.82 -14.55 2.34
N VAL A 22 -1.70 -13.84 2.35
CA VAL A 22 -1.62 -12.41 2.01
C VAL A 22 -0.50 -12.26 0.99
N VAL A 23 -0.77 -11.55 -0.11
CA VAL A 23 0.22 -11.21 -1.13
C VAL A 23 0.24 -9.71 -1.32
N VAL A 24 1.44 -9.14 -1.34
CA VAL A 24 1.67 -7.72 -1.66
C VAL A 24 2.73 -7.68 -2.75
N VAL A 25 2.37 -7.15 -3.92
CA VAL A 25 3.28 -6.93 -5.04
C VAL A 25 3.31 -5.44 -5.31
N HIS A 26 4.50 -4.85 -5.37
CA HIS A 26 4.66 -3.45 -5.72
C HIS A 26 5.77 -3.31 -6.76
N ARG A 27 5.45 -2.73 -7.92
CA ARG A 27 6.41 -2.46 -9.00
C ARG A 27 7.21 -1.21 -8.71
N VAL A 28 8.41 -1.13 -9.27
CA VAL A 28 9.30 0.04 -9.23
C VAL A 28 9.93 0.23 -10.62
N GLY A 29 10.53 1.39 -10.84
CA GLY A 29 11.10 1.76 -12.14
C GLY A 29 10.17 2.66 -12.95
N GLU A 30 10.41 2.73 -14.25
CA GLU A 30 9.58 3.51 -15.16
C GLU A 30 8.26 2.82 -15.43
N LEU A 31 7.16 3.54 -15.23
CA LEU A 31 5.81 3.03 -15.40
C LEU A 31 4.98 4.05 -16.21
N PRO A 32 4.53 3.68 -17.42
CA PRO A 32 3.56 4.45 -18.18
C PRO A 32 2.27 4.72 -17.40
N ALA A 33 1.56 5.79 -17.78
CA ALA A 33 0.24 6.07 -17.24
C ALA A 33 -0.74 4.93 -17.58
N GLY A 34 -1.49 4.46 -16.59
CA GLY A 34 -2.46 3.37 -16.73
C GLY A 34 -1.92 1.98 -16.39
N GLU A 35 -0.61 1.83 -16.19
CA GLU A 35 -0.02 0.56 -15.77
C GLU A 35 -0.33 0.21 -14.31
N GLU A 36 -0.48 -1.09 -14.04
CA GLU A 36 -0.64 -1.61 -12.69
C GLU A 36 0.64 -1.37 -11.89
N ILE A 37 0.54 -0.72 -10.73
CA ILE A 37 1.69 -0.41 -9.87
C ILE A 37 1.76 -1.30 -8.62
N VAL A 38 0.61 -1.68 -8.07
CA VAL A 38 0.53 -2.38 -6.80
C VAL A 38 -0.67 -3.33 -6.77
N LEU A 39 -0.48 -4.50 -6.17
CA LEU A 39 -1.52 -5.48 -5.88
C LEU A 39 -1.45 -5.90 -4.41
N VAL A 40 -2.61 -5.93 -3.76
CA VAL A 40 -2.80 -6.50 -2.41
C VAL A 40 -3.89 -7.56 -2.50
N GLY A 41 -3.55 -8.81 -2.23
CA GLY A 41 -4.49 -9.92 -2.16
C GLY A 41 -4.53 -10.49 -0.74
N VAL A 42 -5.74 -10.68 -0.20
CA VAL A 42 -5.96 -11.21 1.16
C VAL A 42 -7.02 -12.30 1.11
N SER A 43 -6.74 -13.46 1.70
CA SER A 43 -7.75 -14.49 1.94
C SER A 43 -8.13 -14.53 3.42
N SER A 44 -9.41 -14.78 3.73
CA SER A 44 -9.89 -15.03 5.09
C SER A 44 -11.10 -15.97 5.06
N GLY A 45 -11.41 -16.61 6.19
CA GLY A 45 -12.63 -17.42 6.34
C GLY A 45 -13.92 -16.59 6.32
N HIS A 46 -13.82 -15.29 6.60
CA HIS A 46 -14.95 -14.35 6.54
C HIS A 46 -14.61 -13.17 5.63
N ARG A 47 -15.54 -12.83 4.73
CA ARG A 47 -15.33 -11.77 3.72
C ARG A 47 -14.99 -10.41 4.34
N GLU A 48 -15.59 -10.08 5.46
CA GLU A 48 -15.39 -8.80 6.14
C GLU A 48 -13.93 -8.61 6.55
N SER A 49 -13.32 -9.63 7.17
CA SER A 49 -11.90 -9.60 7.53
C SER A 49 -11.00 -9.48 6.31
N ALA A 50 -11.36 -10.09 5.18
CA ALA A 50 -10.58 -9.97 3.94
C ALA A 50 -10.63 -8.54 3.38
N PHE A 51 -11.82 -7.94 3.28
CA PHE A 51 -11.98 -6.57 2.80
C PHE A 51 -11.28 -5.55 3.70
N LEU A 52 -11.52 -5.61 5.02
CA LEU A 52 -10.92 -4.68 5.98
C LEU A 52 -9.39 -4.79 6.00
N ALA A 53 -8.84 -6.01 5.97
CA ALA A 53 -7.40 -6.18 5.96
C ALA A 53 -6.75 -5.71 4.65
N ALA A 54 -7.37 -5.95 3.50
CA ALA A 54 -6.85 -5.45 2.22
C ALA A 54 -6.83 -3.92 2.18
N GLU A 55 -7.90 -3.29 2.67
CA GLU A 55 -8.00 -1.82 2.79
C GLU A 55 -6.96 -1.26 3.76
N PHE A 56 -6.83 -1.85 4.95
CA PHE A 56 -5.80 -1.49 5.93
C PHE A 56 -4.39 -1.55 5.33
N ILE A 57 -4.05 -2.66 4.65
CA ILE A 57 -2.72 -2.83 4.06
C ILE A 57 -2.45 -1.74 3.02
N MET A 58 -3.43 -1.41 2.16
CA MET A 58 -3.26 -0.34 1.16
C MET A 58 -3.06 1.03 1.79
N ASP A 59 -3.81 1.38 2.83
CA ASP A 59 -3.68 2.68 3.50
C ASP A 59 -2.32 2.81 4.22
N GLN A 60 -1.88 1.76 4.92
CA GLN A 60 -0.57 1.76 5.56
C GLN A 60 0.56 1.77 4.54
N LEU A 61 0.42 1.06 3.41
CA LEU A 61 1.42 1.03 2.34
C LEU A 61 1.64 2.44 1.77
N LYS A 62 0.57 3.17 1.46
CA LYS A 62 0.66 4.53 0.88
C LYS A 62 1.28 5.58 1.80
N THR A 63 1.37 5.30 3.11
CA THR A 63 1.84 6.26 4.11
C THR A 63 3.16 5.87 4.76
N ARG A 64 3.42 4.58 4.96
CA ARG A 64 4.58 4.07 5.69
C ARG A 64 5.63 3.41 4.82
N ALA A 65 5.26 2.90 3.64
CA ALA A 65 6.25 2.28 2.77
C ALA A 65 7.08 3.37 2.06
N PRO A 66 8.41 3.27 2.07
CA PRO A 66 9.30 4.29 1.51
C PRO A 66 9.29 4.23 -0.03
N PHE A 67 8.28 4.84 -0.64
CA PHE A 67 8.17 5.02 -2.08
C PHE A 67 8.21 6.51 -2.43
N TRP A 68 8.91 6.82 -3.52
CA TRP A 68 8.93 8.17 -4.09
C TRP A 68 8.50 8.09 -5.54
N LYS A 69 7.52 8.91 -5.92
CA LYS A 69 7.04 9.00 -7.29
C LYS A 69 7.64 10.23 -7.95
N ARG A 70 8.36 10.01 -9.05
CA ARG A 70 8.87 11.06 -9.94
C ARG A 70 8.03 11.05 -11.21
N GLU A 71 7.55 12.22 -11.62
CA GLU A 71 6.82 12.41 -12.87
C GLU A 71 7.70 13.17 -13.85
N ALA A 72 7.95 12.58 -15.01
CA ALA A 72 8.59 13.26 -16.13
C ALA A 72 7.54 14.07 -16.90
N THR A 73 7.75 15.37 -17.03
CA THR A 73 6.84 16.29 -17.75
C THR A 73 7.60 17.05 -18.83
N ALA A 74 6.88 17.69 -19.76
CA ALA A 74 7.51 18.51 -20.79
C ALA A 74 8.31 19.70 -20.22
N GLN A 75 8.01 20.11 -18.99
CA GLN A 75 8.69 21.19 -18.26
C GLN A 75 9.83 20.68 -17.36
N GLY A 76 10.10 19.37 -17.36
CA GLY A 76 11.11 18.72 -16.55
C GLY A 76 10.54 17.74 -15.52
N ASP A 77 11.43 17.13 -14.74
CA ASP A 77 11.07 16.13 -13.74
C ASP A 77 10.60 16.78 -12.44
N ARG A 78 9.54 16.24 -11.84
CA ARG A 78 9.06 16.66 -10.52
C ARG A 78 8.81 15.47 -9.60
N TRP A 79 9.05 15.68 -8.31
CA TRP A 79 8.68 14.71 -7.27
C TRP A 79 7.25 14.97 -6.80
N VAL A 80 6.47 13.91 -6.68
CA VAL A 80 5.08 13.98 -6.23
C VAL A 80 5.05 13.93 -4.70
N ALA A 81 4.45 14.93 -4.08
CA ALA A 81 4.26 14.98 -2.64
C ALA A 81 3.18 13.97 -2.17
N THR A 82 3.38 13.44 -0.96
CA THR A 82 2.36 12.64 -0.26
C THR A 82 1.10 13.47 -0.04
N ARG A 83 -0.07 12.85 -0.20
CA ARG A 83 -1.36 13.54 -0.07
C ARG A 83 -1.86 13.42 1.36
N GLU A 84 -2.41 14.50 1.90
CA GLU A 84 -3.02 14.54 3.24
C GLU A 84 -4.12 13.49 3.42
N LYS A 85 -4.90 13.23 2.36
CA LYS A 85 -5.94 12.20 2.34
C LYS A 85 -5.39 10.80 2.69
N ASP A 86 -4.20 10.46 2.19
CA ASP A 86 -3.60 9.15 2.47
C ASP A 86 -3.19 9.05 3.94
N ARG A 87 -2.69 10.14 4.53
CA ARG A 87 -2.39 10.23 5.98
C ARG A 87 -3.64 10.00 6.82
N LEU A 88 -4.72 10.73 6.55
CA LEU A 88 -5.99 10.60 7.28
C LEU A 88 -6.58 9.19 7.14
N ALA A 89 -6.49 8.59 5.95
CA ALA A 89 -6.94 7.22 5.72
C ALA A 89 -6.13 6.21 6.55
N ALA A 90 -4.83 6.40 6.73
CA ALA A 90 -4.01 5.54 7.58
C ALA A 90 -4.29 5.74 9.09
N GLU A 91 -4.67 6.96 9.50
CA GLU A 91 -4.96 7.30 10.90
C GLU A 91 -6.28 6.72 11.40
N ARG A 92 -7.26 6.46 10.52
CA ARG A 92 -8.55 5.84 10.91
C ARG A 92 -8.41 4.45 11.52
N TRP A 93 -7.24 3.82 11.35
CA TRP A 93 -6.92 2.51 11.88
C TRP A 93 -6.19 2.56 13.22
N ARG A 94 -6.02 3.73 13.83
CA ARG A 94 -5.49 3.84 15.20
C ARG A 94 -6.45 3.24 16.22
#